data_AF-A0A1H8DDY9-F1
#
_entry.id   AF-A0A1H8DDY9-F1
#
_cell.length_a   1.000
_cell.length_b   1.000
_cell.length_c   1.000
_cell.angle_alpha   90.00
_cell.angle_beta   90.00
_cell.angle_gamma   90.00
#
_symmetry.space_group_name_H-M   'P 1'
#
loop_
_entity.id
_entity.type
_entity.pdbx_description
1 polymer ?
#
loop_
_entity_poly.entity_id
_entity_poly.type
_entity_poly.pdbx_seq_one_letter_code
_entity_poly.pdbx_strand_id
1 'polypeptide(L)'
;MKQQAFRIAEHQTVERILNAYVRESGSRLTFSAEDYYTDDRANWMILELPKQKCKLLGTITYFSEFGHHHYGEKFWLIQPDQSIEPVDSAIRLAEMIVEEIDTDPESGNKEELLSNIQNSMEKTALYLEKALHQPQKDGWGLDREERLRWMEQRLLLGHPFHPTPKSSEGFTNEDLQKYAPELQAAFPLHFFAIHPDWIEEDWTSDIALSNDQLFPSEVCRQLKDFISEGYRLFPMHPWQAEYVLKYDVWQKGVKQGKIVNLNRLGPDVFPTSSVRTVWSPHFPYTVKLPLHVRITHFVRENTPEQVERSIDASRVITHLRKTWTYPSLTVLAEVGSLQFRPPKSVHANGYPLAASNVLLRENPDLSGGRVPLVVASLLERWPNQSEPPVFAAIRQAAGVPAGKIPDLKLAEWLNKYLEITLIPVLELFADEGVSLEAHVQNSMMHLENGWPDHFYVRDLEGVSISKDTARTKGYVGSLLTPDSPVLYTEEKAWERLQYYFIVNHLGHLIYVLSYYGKWSEKEAWGVVRRLLEKQQPSASPRMRTYIDRLLQTPTLRAKANLISRFQNRADSAIYVDLPNPIISSEVKVK
;
A
#
# COMPACT_ATOMS: atom_id res chain seq x y z
N MET A 1 9.96 -6.66 -27.27
CA MET A 1 9.16 -6.46 -26.04
C MET A 1 10.01 -6.60 -24.78
N LYS A 2 10.69 -7.72 -24.53
CA LYS A 2 11.60 -7.89 -23.37
C LYS A 2 12.57 -6.72 -23.11
N GLN A 3 13.31 -6.29 -24.14
CA GLN A 3 14.25 -5.17 -24.04
C GLN A 3 13.54 -3.82 -23.76
N GLN A 4 12.31 -3.64 -24.24
CA GLN A 4 11.49 -2.45 -23.92
C GLN A 4 11.02 -2.49 -22.47
N ALA A 5 10.55 -3.64 -21.99
CA ALA A 5 10.14 -3.82 -20.60
C ALA A 5 11.29 -3.53 -19.63
N PHE A 6 12.49 -4.03 -19.95
CA PHE A 6 13.69 -3.77 -19.15
C PHE A 6 14.05 -2.29 -19.12
N ARG A 7 14.05 -1.59 -20.26
CA ARG A 7 14.30 -0.13 -20.29
C ARG A 7 13.29 0.67 -19.47
N ILE A 8 12.00 0.30 -19.52
CA ILE A 8 10.97 0.94 -18.69
C ILE A 8 11.24 0.65 -17.20
N ALA A 9 11.56 -0.59 -16.83
CA ALA A 9 11.88 -0.95 -15.46
C ALA A 9 13.10 -0.19 -14.93
N GLU A 10 14.13 -0.05 -15.76
CA GLU A 10 15.36 0.68 -15.46
C GLU A 10 15.08 2.16 -15.18
N HIS A 11 14.35 2.83 -16.08
CA HIS A 11 13.92 4.21 -15.89
C HIS A 11 13.06 4.40 -14.63
N GLN A 12 12.13 3.47 -14.38
CA GLN A 12 11.25 3.49 -13.21
C GLN A 12 11.98 3.23 -11.89
N THR A 13 13.10 2.49 -11.91
CA THR A 13 14.01 2.34 -10.77
C THR A 13 14.74 3.65 -10.49
N VAL A 14 15.30 4.29 -11.52
CA VAL A 14 15.99 5.59 -11.38
C VAL A 14 15.06 6.63 -10.79
N GLU A 15 13.85 6.76 -11.34
CA GLU A 15 12.86 7.75 -10.90
C GLU A 15 12.52 7.59 -9.41
N ARG A 16 12.33 6.35 -8.93
CA ARG A 16 12.03 6.06 -7.52
C ARG A 16 13.19 6.37 -6.59
N ILE A 17 14.41 6.02 -6.99
CA ILE A 17 15.61 6.26 -6.18
C ILE A 17 15.86 7.76 -6.07
N LEU A 18 15.79 8.50 -7.18
CA LEU A 18 15.97 9.95 -7.17
C LEU A 18 14.84 10.66 -6.41
N ASN A 19 13.58 10.29 -6.64
CA ASN A 19 12.45 10.87 -5.90
C ASN A 19 12.57 10.60 -4.40
N ALA A 20 12.94 9.38 -3.98
CA ALA A 20 13.15 9.06 -2.58
C ALA A 20 14.34 9.84 -2.01
N TYR A 21 15.48 9.86 -2.70
CA TYR A 21 16.68 10.56 -2.23
C TYR A 21 16.46 12.07 -2.09
N VAL A 22 16.02 12.75 -3.16
CA VAL A 22 15.78 14.21 -3.16
C VAL A 22 14.81 14.60 -2.05
N ARG A 23 13.75 13.81 -1.87
CA ARG A 23 12.74 14.05 -0.83
C ARG A 23 13.28 13.82 0.59
N GLU A 24 14.14 12.81 0.78
CA GLU A 24 14.61 12.38 2.11
C GLU A 24 15.87 13.12 2.58
N SER A 25 16.76 13.51 1.67
CA SER A 25 17.96 14.28 2.00
C SER A 25 17.71 15.78 2.10
N GLY A 26 16.61 16.28 1.51
CA GLY A 26 16.36 17.71 1.32
C GLY A 26 17.29 18.34 0.27
N SER A 27 18.01 17.53 -0.51
CA SER A 27 18.87 17.99 -1.60
C SER A 27 18.04 18.78 -2.61
N ARG A 28 18.57 19.93 -3.04
CA ARG A 28 17.90 20.77 -4.03
C ARG A 28 18.37 20.43 -5.43
N LEU A 29 17.42 20.22 -6.33
CA LEU A 29 17.69 20.22 -7.75
C LEU A 29 17.95 21.65 -8.20
N THR A 30 19.09 21.89 -8.82
CA THR A 30 19.42 23.17 -9.46
C THR A 30 19.16 23.06 -10.95
N PHE A 31 18.60 24.11 -11.54
CA PHE A 31 18.26 24.15 -12.96
C PHE A 31 19.14 25.18 -13.65
N SER A 32 19.74 24.81 -14.78
CA SER A 32 20.49 25.75 -15.62
C SER A 32 19.53 26.46 -16.57
N ALA A 33 19.64 27.78 -16.65
CA ALA A 33 18.89 28.60 -17.61
C ALA A 33 19.61 28.72 -18.98
N GLU A 34 20.83 28.19 -19.12
CA GLU A 34 21.72 28.52 -20.24
C GLU A 34 21.74 27.51 -21.40
N ASP A 35 21.07 26.37 -21.29
CA ASP A 35 21.05 25.33 -22.35
C ASP A 35 19.62 24.99 -22.81
N TYR A 36 18.93 25.98 -23.40
CA TYR A 36 17.64 25.80 -24.07
C TYR A 36 17.78 25.13 -25.44
N TYR A 37 18.27 23.89 -25.52
CA TYR A 37 18.12 23.08 -26.74
C TYR A 37 18.14 21.59 -26.39
N THR A 38 16.96 20.98 -26.27
CA THR A 38 16.55 19.72 -26.95
C THR A 38 15.16 19.27 -26.45
N ASP A 39 14.17 19.40 -27.34
CA ASP A 39 12.74 19.10 -27.16
C ASP A 39 12.02 19.99 -26.13
N ASP A 40 10.92 20.63 -26.52
CA ASP A 40 10.23 21.74 -25.81
C ASP A 40 9.62 21.39 -24.42
N ARG A 41 10.13 20.37 -23.71
CA ARG A 41 9.53 19.82 -22.47
C ARG A 41 10.52 19.36 -21.38
N ALA A 42 11.83 19.52 -21.55
CA ALA A 42 12.81 19.04 -20.58
C ALA A 42 13.76 20.16 -20.12
N ASN A 43 13.98 20.27 -18.81
CA ASN A 43 14.97 21.18 -18.22
C ASN A 43 16.20 20.41 -17.76
N TRP A 44 17.40 20.96 -17.96
CA TRP A 44 18.60 20.41 -17.35
C TRP A 44 18.54 20.54 -15.83
N MET A 45 18.84 19.44 -15.13
CA MET A 45 18.92 19.40 -13.69
C MET A 45 20.31 18.98 -13.24
N ILE A 46 20.76 19.57 -12.14
CA ILE A 46 21.98 19.21 -11.43
C ILE A 46 21.61 18.87 -9.99
N LEU A 47 22.00 17.68 -9.56
CA LEU A 47 21.93 17.22 -8.18
C LEU A 47 23.36 17.10 -7.63
N GLU A 48 23.65 17.85 -6.56
CA GLU A 48 24.94 17.73 -5.88
C GLU A 48 25.00 16.47 -5.03
N LEU A 49 26.15 15.79 -5.05
CA LEU A 49 26.47 14.63 -4.21
C LEU A 49 27.66 15.00 -3.31
N PRO A 50 27.43 15.69 -2.17
CA PRO A 50 28.49 16.30 -1.36
C PRO A 50 29.54 15.32 -0.83
N LYS A 51 29.14 14.13 -0.38
CA LYS A 51 30.07 13.13 0.17
C LYS A 51 31.04 12.65 -0.91
N GLN A 52 30.54 12.46 -2.13
CA GLN A 52 31.34 12.06 -3.29
C GLN A 52 32.05 13.22 -3.99
N LYS A 53 31.69 14.48 -3.66
CA LYS A 53 32.21 15.71 -4.28
C LYS A 53 31.98 15.78 -5.80
N CYS A 54 30.95 15.10 -6.30
CA CYS A 54 30.56 15.12 -7.72
C CYS A 54 29.15 15.67 -7.89
N LYS A 55 28.73 15.86 -9.15
CA LYS A 55 27.38 16.31 -9.50
C LYS A 55 26.74 15.34 -10.49
N LEU A 56 25.49 14.97 -10.24
CA LEU A 56 24.67 14.22 -11.18
C LEU A 56 23.93 15.21 -12.09
N LEU A 57 24.25 15.18 -13.37
CA LEU A 57 23.61 15.92 -14.45
C LEU A 57 22.57 15.02 -15.13
N GLY A 58 21.39 15.56 -15.42
CA GLY A 58 20.36 14.87 -16.19
C GLY A 58 19.30 15.85 -16.67
N THR A 59 18.17 15.33 -17.14
CA THR A 59 17.01 16.16 -17.49
C THR A 59 15.82 15.83 -16.61
N ILE A 60 15.00 16.84 -16.34
CA ILE A 60 13.71 16.70 -15.67
C ILE A 60 12.61 17.05 -16.68
N THR A 61 11.63 16.18 -16.82
CA THR A 61 10.49 16.36 -17.74
C THR A 61 9.23 16.81 -16.99
N TYR A 62 9.22 16.65 -15.66
CA TYR A 62 8.19 17.20 -14.79
C TYR A 62 8.75 17.44 -13.39
N PHE A 63 8.57 18.67 -12.91
CA PHE A 63 8.89 19.03 -11.54
C PHE A 63 7.62 19.05 -10.70
N SER A 64 7.57 18.20 -9.67
CA SER A 64 6.50 18.18 -8.67
C SER A 64 6.88 19.00 -7.45
N GLU A 65 5.95 19.80 -6.93
CA GLU A 65 6.14 20.54 -5.67
C GLU A 65 6.23 19.58 -4.48
N PHE A 66 5.66 18.38 -4.62
CA PHE A 66 5.58 17.37 -3.57
C PHE A 66 6.53 16.16 -3.80
N GLY A 67 7.48 16.29 -4.73
CA GLY A 67 8.58 15.35 -4.93
C GLY A 67 8.33 14.21 -5.93
N HIS A 68 7.16 14.15 -6.57
CA HIS A 68 6.87 13.19 -7.65
C HIS A 68 7.47 13.64 -8.99
N HIS A 69 8.78 13.81 -9.06
CA HIS A 69 9.45 14.28 -10.28
C HIS A 69 9.44 13.19 -11.37
N HIS A 70 9.47 13.63 -12.63
CA HIS A 70 9.83 12.79 -13.77
C HIS A 70 11.14 13.23 -14.38
N TYR A 71 12.00 12.25 -14.65
CA TYR A 71 13.33 12.47 -15.20
C TYR A 71 13.40 11.98 -16.64
N GLY A 72 14.35 12.52 -17.41
CA GLY A 72 14.74 11.93 -18.69
C GLY A 72 15.48 10.61 -18.53
N GLU A 73 15.89 10.03 -19.66
CA GLU A 73 16.47 8.68 -19.69
C GLU A 73 18.00 8.65 -19.53
N LYS A 74 18.67 9.80 -19.63
CA LYS A 74 20.14 9.89 -19.67
C LYS A 74 20.67 10.77 -18.55
N PHE A 75 21.74 10.29 -17.93
CA PHE A 75 22.41 10.94 -16.81
C PHE A 75 23.93 10.90 -16.99
N TRP A 76 24.61 11.88 -16.41
CA TRP A 76 26.06 12.03 -16.45
C TRP A 76 26.57 12.49 -15.09
N LEU A 77 27.84 12.20 -14.81
CA LEU A 77 28.56 12.66 -13.64
C LEU A 77 29.56 13.73 -14.01
N ILE A 78 29.50 14.84 -13.32
CA ILE A 78 30.53 15.87 -13.35
C ILE A 78 31.44 15.63 -12.16
N GLN A 79 32.65 15.19 -12.43
CA GLN A 79 33.69 14.91 -11.45
C GLN A 79 34.32 16.22 -10.92
N PRO A 80 35.07 16.18 -9.79
CA PRO A 80 35.77 17.35 -9.26
C PRO A 80 36.71 18.02 -10.28
N ASP A 81 37.33 17.23 -11.16
CA ASP A 81 38.23 17.68 -12.22
C ASP A 81 37.50 18.20 -13.48
N GLN A 82 36.17 18.34 -13.41
CA GLN A 82 35.27 18.75 -14.49
C GLN A 82 35.14 17.74 -15.65
N SER A 83 35.69 16.53 -15.51
CA SER A 83 35.39 15.46 -16.46
C SER A 83 33.91 15.04 -16.37
N ILE A 84 33.33 14.70 -17.52
CA ILE A 84 31.93 14.28 -17.64
C ILE A 84 31.88 12.82 -18.07
N GLU A 85 31.28 11.97 -17.25
CA GLU A 85 31.16 10.53 -17.48
C GLU A 85 29.69 10.12 -17.59
N PRO A 86 29.29 9.31 -18.57
CA PRO A 86 27.92 8.82 -18.64
C PRO A 86 27.61 7.86 -17.48
N VAL A 87 26.40 7.96 -16.93
CA VAL A 87 25.85 6.93 -16.04
C VAL A 87 25.12 5.92 -16.93
N ASP A 88 25.70 4.73 -17.06
CA ASP A 88 25.35 3.74 -18.07
C ASP A 88 24.24 2.76 -17.65
N SER A 89 23.85 2.76 -16.37
CA SER A 89 22.77 1.91 -15.85
C SER A 89 22.06 2.49 -14.63
N ALA A 90 20.82 2.04 -14.40
CA ALA A 90 20.09 2.36 -13.15
C ALA A 90 20.82 1.88 -11.89
N ILE A 91 21.50 0.73 -11.95
CA ILE A 91 22.25 0.20 -10.80
C ILE A 91 23.45 1.08 -10.49
N ARG A 92 24.15 1.59 -11.51
CA ARG A 92 25.23 2.54 -11.30
C ARG A 92 24.73 3.83 -10.63
N LEU A 93 23.59 4.36 -11.07
CA LEU A 93 22.96 5.51 -10.40
C LEU A 93 22.58 5.17 -8.95
N ALA A 94 22.01 3.99 -8.72
CA ALA A 94 21.64 3.52 -7.39
C ALA A 94 22.86 3.44 -6.46
N GLU A 95 23.97 2.86 -6.92
CA GLU A 95 25.23 2.76 -6.17
C GLU A 95 25.67 4.12 -5.64
N MET A 96 25.63 5.14 -6.49
CA MET A 96 26.04 6.49 -6.13
C MET A 96 25.12 7.11 -5.09
N ILE A 97 23.80 6.94 -5.24
CA ILE A 97 22.84 7.47 -4.29
C ILE A 97 22.95 6.74 -2.94
N VAL A 98 23.15 5.42 -2.96
CA VAL A 98 23.35 4.61 -1.75
C VAL A 98 24.66 5.01 -1.07
N GLU A 99 25.73 5.22 -1.83
CA GLU A 99 27.01 5.68 -1.30
C GLU A 99 26.92 7.06 -0.65
N GLU A 100 26.08 7.94 -1.18
CA GLU A 100 25.83 9.27 -0.62
C GLU A 100 25.14 9.22 0.75
N ILE A 101 24.21 8.28 0.95
CA ILE A 101 23.48 8.11 2.22
C ILE A 101 24.17 7.15 3.20
N ASP A 102 25.20 6.45 2.76
CA ASP A 102 25.93 5.49 3.58
C ASP A 102 26.72 6.19 4.68
N THR A 103 26.30 6.02 5.93
CA THR A 103 27.01 6.59 7.10
C THR A 103 27.94 5.58 7.77
N ASP A 104 27.88 4.30 7.40
CA ASP A 104 28.63 3.22 8.02
C ASP A 104 28.99 2.13 6.98
N PRO A 105 30.13 2.31 6.28
CA PRO A 105 30.53 1.41 5.20
C PRO A 105 30.80 -0.04 5.63
N GLU A 106 31.03 -0.30 6.92
CA GLU A 106 31.29 -1.65 7.43
C GLU A 106 30.01 -2.46 7.69
N SER A 107 28.84 -1.81 7.57
CA SER A 107 27.54 -2.42 7.92
C SER A 107 27.03 -3.48 6.93
N GLY A 108 27.54 -3.52 5.70
CA GLY A 108 27.04 -4.40 4.62
C GLY A 108 25.66 -4.01 4.06
N ASN A 109 25.07 -2.93 4.56
CA ASN A 109 23.74 -2.44 4.15
C ASN A 109 23.73 -1.96 2.68
N LYS A 110 24.86 -1.46 2.17
CA LYS A 110 25.01 -1.00 0.79
C LYS A 110 24.78 -2.13 -0.19
N GLU A 111 25.50 -3.24 -0.02
CA GLU A 111 25.41 -4.41 -0.88
C GLU A 111 24.01 -5.04 -0.82
N GLU A 112 23.43 -5.13 0.38
CA GLU A 112 22.07 -5.65 0.57
C GLU A 112 21.02 -4.80 -0.18
N LEU A 113 21.06 -3.48 -0.01
CA LEU A 113 20.12 -2.57 -0.67
C LEU A 113 20.27 -2.60 -2.19
N LEU A 114 21.50 -2.60 -2.70
CA LEU A 114 21.75 -2.65 -4.15
C LEU A 114 21.25 -3.97 -4.76
N SER A 115 21.51 -5.09 -4.10
CA SER A 115 20.96 -6.39 -4.49
C SER A 115 19.43 -6.38 -4.53
N ASN A 116 18.80 -5.76 -3.53
CA ASN A 116 17.35 -5.62 -3.48
C ASN A 116 16.78 -4.65 -4.54
N ILE A 117 17.51 -3.59 -4.90
CA ILE A 117 17.14 -2.67 -5.98
C ILE A 117 17.19 -3.41 -7.31
N GLN A 118 18.26 -4.18 -7.56
CA GLN A 118 18.37 -5.02 -8.75
C GLN A 118 17.24 -6.05 -8.81
N ASN A 119 16.97 -6.75 -7.71
CA ASN A 119 15.87 -7.70 -7.61
C ASN A 119 14.51 -7.06 -7.95
N SER A 120 14.25 -5.87 -7.43
CA SER A 120 13.03 -5.12 -7.71
C SER A 120 12.93 -4.72 -9.20
N MET A 121 14.04 -4.27 -9.79
CA MET A 121 14.10 -3.89 -11.21
C MET A 121 13.82 -5.08 -12.13
N GLU A 122 14.47 -6.22 -11.89
CA GLU A 122 14.30 -7.44 -12.69
C GLU A 122 12.86 -7.97 -12.64
N LYS A 123 12.23 -7.93 -11.46
CA LYS A 123 10.81 -8.33 -11.30
C LYS A 123 9.87 -7.35 -11.97
N THR A 124 10.13 -6.06 -11.85
CA THR A 124 9.37 -5.03 -12.55
C THR A 124 9.46 -5.24 -14.07
N ALA A 125 10.64 -5.59 -14.59
CA ALA A 125 10.82 -5.90 -16.01
C ALA A 125 10.01 -7.14 -16.43
N LEU A 126 9.97 -8.19 -15.60
CA LEU A 126 9.13 -9.38 -15.85
C LEU A 126 7.63 -9.02 -15.91
N TYR A 127 7.15 -8.18 -14.99
CA TYR A 127 5.76 -7.76 -14.94
C TYR A 127 5.39 -6.88 -16.14
N LEU A 128 6.26 -5.91 -16.48
CA LEU A 128 6.10 -5.05 -17.64
C LEU A 128 6.14 -5.82 -18.95
N GLU A 129 6.99 -6.85 -19.05
CA GLU A 129 7.02 -7.72 -20.23
C GLU A 129 5.67 -8.39 -20.42
N LYS A 130 5.07 -8.97 -19.37
CA LYS A 130 3.74 -9.56 -19.46
C LYS A 130 2.68 -8.51 -19.82
N ALA A 131 2.72 -7.32 -19.23
CA ALA A 131 1.77 -6.25 -19.49
C ALA A 131 1.84 -5.75 -20.95
N LEU A 132 3.04 -5.65 -21.54
CA LEU A 132 3.25 -5.26 -22.94
C LEU A 132 2.68 -6.27 -23.94
N HIS A 133 2.59 -7.56 -23.58
CA HIS A 133 1.98 -8.58 -24.43
C HIS A 133 0.44 -8.59 -24.33
N GLN A 134 -0.14 -7.88 -23.37
CA GLN A 134 -1.58 -7.86 -23.18
C GLN A 134 -2.25 -6.75 -24.00
N PRO A 135 -3.48 -6.98 -24.50
CA PRO A 135 -4.27 -5.92 -25.10
C PRO A 135 -4.52 -4.81 -24.07
N GLN A 136 -4.71 -3.59 -24.55
CA GLN A 136 -5.03 -2.45 -23.69
C GLN A 136 -6.36 -2.71 -22.98
N LYS A 137 -6.28 -3.00 -21.67
CA LYS A 137 -7.42 -3.14 -20.77
C LYS A 137 -7.26 -2.15 -19.62
N ASP A 138 -8.12 -1.15 -19.56
CA ASP A 138 -8.25 -0.25 -18.41
C ASP A 138 -9.11 -0.84 -17.28
N GLY A 139 -9.88 -1.89 -17.60
CA GLY A 139 -10.73 -2.62 -16.67
C GLY A 139 -12.20 -2.16 -16.67
N TRP A 140 -12.56 -1.08 -17.37
CA TRP A 140 -13.92 -0.53 -17.35
C TRP A 140 -14.94 -1.42 -18.05
N GLY A 141 -14.51 -2.22 -19.03
CA GLY A 141 -15.35 -3.18 -19.75
C GLY A 141 -15.52 -4.55 -19.08
N LEU A 142 -14.87 -4.79 -17.93
CA LEU A 142 -14.98 -6.04 -17.18
C LEU A 142 -16.26 -6.04 -16.33
N ASP A 143 -16.74 -7.24 -16.00
CA ASP A 143 -17.80 -7.38 -15.01
C ASP A 143 -17.34 -6.96 -13.60
N ARG A 144 -18.24 -7.01 -12.61
CA ARG A 144 -17.96 -6.51 -11.25
C ARG A 144 -16.82 -7.26 -10.56
N GLU A 145 -16.83 -8.58 -10.65
CA GLU A 145 -15.86 -9.45 -9.97
C GLU A 145 -14.51 -9.42 -10.69
N GLU A 146 -14.55 -9.51 -12.02
CA GLU A 146 -13.37 -9.39 -12.87
C GLU A 146 -12.70 -8.02 -12.71
N ARG A 147 -13.48 -6.93 -12.57
CA ARG A 147 -12.95 -5.58 -12.36
C ARG A 147 -12.27 -5.43 -11.01
N LEU A 148 -12.86 -5.94 -9.93
CA LEU A 148 -12.22 -5.94 -8.60
C LEU A 148 -10.89 -6.71 -8.66
N ARG A 149 -10.92 -7.94 -9.20
CA ARG A 149 -9.71 -8.75 -9.39
C ARG A 149 -8.66 -8.01 -10.22
N TRP A 150 -9.06 -7.43 -11.35
CA TRP A 150 -8.17 -6.69 -12.24
C TRP A 150 -7.52 -5.51 -11.52
N MET A 151 -8.29 -4.73 -10.76
CA MET A 151 -7.75 -3.60 -10.01
C MET A 151 -6.80 -4.03 -8.91
N GLU A 152 -6.95 -5.21 -8.32
CA GLU A 152 -5.93 -5.74 -7.40
C GLU A 152 -4.65 -6.19 -8.10
N GLN A 153 -4.79 -6.77 -9.29
CA GLN A 153 -3.71 -7.48 -9.99
C GLN A 153 -2.94 -6.62 -10.98
N ARG A 154 -3.34 -5.36 -11.18
CA ARG A 154 -2.72 -4.47 -12.17
C ARG A 154 -1.63 -3.54 -11.66
N LEU A 155 -1.28 -3.54 -10.38
CA LEU A 155 -0.28 -2.60 -9.85
C LEU A 155 1.16 -3.10 -10.12
N LEU A 156 1.80 -2.65 -11.21
CA LEU A 156 3.07 -3.18 -11.72
C LEU A 156 4.32 -2.55 -11.11
N LEU A 157 4.27 -1.28 -10.70
CA LEU A 157 5.46 -0.50 -10.36
C LEU A 157 5.59 -0.28 -8.84
N GLY A 158 4.49 -0.35 -8.11
CA GLY A 158 4.46 -0.22 -6.65
C GLY A 158 4.80 1.20 -6.18
N HIS A 159 5.21 1.32 -4.91
CA HIS A 159 5.32 2.61 -4.22
C HIS A 159 6.33 3.58 -4.89
N PRO A 160 5.95 4.83 -5.21
CA PRO A 160 6.78 5.76 -5.99
C PRO A 160 7.98 6.34 -5.22
N PHE A 161 7.94 6.32 -3.89
CA PHE A 161 9.06 6.71 -3.02
C PHE A 161 9.58 5.54 -2.20
N HIS A 162 9.78 4.38 -2.81
CA HIS A 162 10.42 3.25 -2.15
C HIS A 162 11.52 2.74 -3.07
N PRO A 163 12.73 2.43 -2.57
CA PRO A 163 13.84 2.00 -3.43
C PRO A 163 13.60 0.61 -4.04
N THR A 164 12.84 -0.24 -3.35
CA THR A 164 12.69 -1.67 -3.69
C THR A 164 11.22 -2.10 -3.74
N PRO A 165 10.33 -1.38 -4.45
CA PRO A 165 8.88 -1.54 -4.34
C PRO A 165 8.36 -2.91 -4.78
N LYS A 166 9.11 -3.62 -5.64
CA LYS A 166 8.79 -4.94 -6.20
C LYS A 166 9.84 -5.99 -5.85
N SER A 167 10.74 -5.71 -4.91
CA SER A 167 11.64 -6.73 -4.37
C SER A 167 10.82 -7.79 -3.62
N SER A 168 11.16 -9.06 -3.83
CA SER A 168 10.53 -10.20 -3.15
C SER A 168 11.50 -11.35 -2.85
N GLU A 169 12.18 -11.32 -1.71
CA GLU A 169 13.15 -12.36 -1.35
C GLU A 169 12.43 -13.61 -0.81
N GLY A 170 12.69 -14.76 -1.44
CA GLY A 170 12.05 -16.04 -1.12
C GLY A 170 11.28 -16.66 -2.29
N PHE A 171 10.78 -15.85 -3.22
CA PHE A 171 10.16 -16.33 -4.46
C PHE A 171 11.17 -16.49 -5.60
N THR A 172 11.09 -17.63 -6.30
CA THR A 172 11.73 -17.80 -7.61
C THR A 172 10.87 -17.17 -8.72
N ASN A 173 11.40 -17.08 -9.95
CA ASN A 173 10.61 -16.62 -11.09
C ASN A 173 9.41 -17.55 -11.38
N GLU A 174 9.54 -18.85 -11.14
CA GLU A 174 8.42 -19.81 -11.26
C GLU A 174 7.36 -19.57 -10.19
N ASP A 175 7.75 -19.20 -8.96
CA ASP A 175 6.82 -18.83 -7.90
C ASP A 175 6.05 -17.56 -8.26
N LEU A 176 6.72 -16.57 -8.86
CA LEU A 176 6.04 -15.35 -9.33
C LEU A 176 4.94 -15.68 -10.34
N GLN A 177 5.18 -16.58 -11.30
CA GLN A 177 4.15 -16.96 -12.28
C GLN A 177 2.92 -17.60 -11.61
N LYS A 178 3.10 -18.27 -10.47
CA LYS A 178 2.03 -18.94 -9.73
C LYS A 178 1.30 -18.04 -8.74
N TYR A 179 1.99 -17.04 -8.18
CA TYR A 179 1.50 -16.34 -6.98
C TYR A 179 1.55 -14.81 -7.07
N ALA A 180 2.20 -14.21 -8.08
CA ALA A 180 2.32 -12.76 -8.17
C ALA A 180 1.03 -12.12 -8.74
N PRO A 181 0.43 -11.12 -8.05
CA PRO A 181 -0.75 -10.41 -8.54
C PRO A 181 -0.48 -9.71 -9.88
N GLU A 182 0.71 -9.14 -10.08
CA GLU A 182 1.12 -8.45 -11.32
C GLU A 182 1.13 -9.39 -12.54
N LEU A 183 1.25 -10.69 -12.27
CA LEU A 183 1.16 -11.75 -13.28
C LEU A 183 -0.24 -12.37 -13.32
N GLN A 184 -1.26 -11.73 -12.75
CA GLN A 184 -2.66 -12.17 -12.78
C GLN A 184 -2.84 -13.61 -12.26
N ALA A 185 -2.01 -13.98 -11.30
CA ALA A 185 -2.01 -15.30 -10.69
C ALA A 185 -3.40 -15.68 -10.15
N ALA A 186 -3.67 -16.97 -10.14
CA ALA A 186 -4.84 -17.58 -9.52
C ALA A 186 -4.42 -18.98 -9.07
N PHE A 187 -4.85 -19.39 -7.88
CA PHE A 187 -4.51 -20.70 -7.33
C PHE A 187 -5.52 -21.15 -6.28
N PRO A 188 -5.75 -22.46 -6.11
CA PRO A 188 -6.49 -22.98 -4.97
C PRO A 188 -5.65 -22.86 -3.69
N LEU A 189 -6.30 -22.62 -2.55
CA LEU A 189 -5.64 -22.61 -1.26
C LEU A 189 -5.19 -24.00 -0.83
N HIS A 190 -4.12 -24.04 -0.04
CA HIS A 190 -3.71 -25.25 0.66
C HIS A 190 -4.42 -25.31 2.00
N PHE A 191 -5.01 -26.45 2.35
CA PHE A 191 -5.70 -26.62 3.63
C PHE A 191 -5.01 -27.63 4.53
N PHE A 192 -5.07 -27.36 5.83
CA PHE A 192 -4.81 -28.34 6.89
C PHE A 192 -6.07 -28.52 7.73
N ALA A 193 -6.23 -29.70 8.33
CA ALA A 193 -7.14 -29.88 9.47
C ALA A 193 -6.29 -29.85 10.74
N ILE A 194 -6.54 -28.88 11.63
CA ILE A 194 -5.80 -28.71 12.88
C ILE A 194 -6.70 -29.12 14.04
N HIS A 195 -6.17 -29.96 14.93
CA HIS A 195 -6.88 -30.40 16.11
C HIS A 195 -7.13 -29.21 17.07
N PRO A 196 -8.29 -29.13 17.77
CA PRO A 196 -8.62 -28.01 18.68
C PRO A 196 -7.53 -27.62 19.68
N ASP A 197 -6.85 -28.60 20.31
CA ASP A 197 -5.73 -28.34 21.22
C ASP A 197 -4.51 -27.60 20.62
N TRP A 198 -4.46 -27.41 19.29
CA TRP A 198 -3.31 -26.82 18.57
C TRP A 198 -3.68 -25.53 17.82
N ILE A 199 -4.90 -25.02 18.02
CA ILE A 199 -5.36 -23.79 17.38
C ILE A 199 -5.99 -22.88 18.43
N GLU A 200 -5.74 -21.59 18.28
CA GLU A 200 -6.42 -20.53 19.01
C GLU A 200 -7.15 -19.65 17.99
N GLU A 201 -8.35 -19.20 18.35
CA GLU A 201 -9.15 -18.34 17.50
C GLU A 201 -9.52 -17.10 18.27
N ASP A 202 -9.52 -15.96 17.57
CA ASP A 202 -10.00 -14.71 18.14
C ASP A 202 -11.02 -14.07 17.20
N TRP A 203 -12.18 -13.70 17.73
CA TRP A 203 -13.33 -13.22 16.97
C TRP A 203 -13.80 -11.87 17.49
N THR A 204 -14.28 -11.03 16.58
CA THR A 204 -14.91 -9.74 16.92
C THR A 204 -16.31 -9.91 17.52
N SER A 205 -16.97 -11.03 17.24
CA SER A 205 -18.24 -11.46 17.85
C SER A 205 -18.02 -12.45 18.98
N ASP A 206 -18.96 -12.52 19.93
CA ASP A 206 -18.92 -13.48 21.04
C ASP A 206 -19.05 -14.95 20.59
N ILE A 207 -19.46 -15.19 19.35
CA ILE A 207 -19.65 -16.52 18.76
C ILE A 207 -18.60 -16.72 17.67
N ALA A 208 -17.83 -17.82 17.78
CA ALA A 208 -16.92 -18.27 16.74
C ALA A 208 -17.69 -18.74 15.50
N LEU A 209 -17.19 -18.37 14.31
CA LEU A 209 -17.82 -18.79 13.05
C LEU A 209 -17.51 -20.26 12.75
N SER A 210 -18.50 -21.04 12.29
CA SER A 210 -18.27 -22.44 11.90
C SER A 210 -17.44 -22.56 10.60
N ASN A 211 -16.92 -23.74 10.28
CA ASN A 211 -16.18 -23.95 9.03
C ASN A 211 -17.02 -23.60 7.79
N ASP A 212 -18.32 -23.95 7.81
CA ASP A 212 -19.26 -23.66 6.71
C ASP A 212 -19.55 -22.16 6.54
N GLN A 213 -19.33 -21.35 7.58
CA GLN A 213 -19.44 -19.90 7.50
C GLN A 213 -18.14 -19.24 7.01
N LEU A 214 -17.00 -19.93 7.10
CA LEU A 214 -15.69 -19.39 6.76
C LEU A 214 -15.21 -19.76 5.36
N PHE A 215 -15.58 -20.95 4.88
CA PHE A 215 -15.01 -21.54 3.68
C PHE A 215 -16.10 -21.97 2.69
N PRO A 216 -15.76 -22.15 1.39
CA PRO A 216 -16.72 -22.58 0.39
C PRO A 216 -17.37 -23.92 0.75
N SER A 217 -18.68 -24.04 0.56
CA SER A 217 -19.45 -25.24 0.93
C SER A 217 -18.94 -26.54 0.29
N GLU A 218 -18.31 -26.46 -0.89
CA GLU A 218 -17.66 -27.59 -1.54
C GLU A 218 -16.47 -28.11 -0.72
N VAL A 219 -15.62 -27.21 -0.22
CA VAL A 219 -14.47 -27.54 0.64
C VAL A 219 -14.95 -28.20 1.92
N CYS A 220 -15.95 -27.61 2.59
CA CYS A 220 -16.48 -28.15 3.84
C CYS A 220 -17.12 -29.53 3.65
N ARG A 221 -17.84 -29.75 2.55
CA ARG A 221 -18.46 -31.04 2.24
C ARG A 221 -17.43 -32.14 1.99
N GLN A 222 -16.36 -31.81 1.27
CA GLN A 222 -15.26 -32.75 1.01
C GLN A 222 -14.52 -33.14 2.30
N LEU A 223 -14.47 -32.23 3.27
CA LEU A 223 -13.73 -32.37 4.52
C LEU A 223 -14.64 -32.66 5.73
N LYS A 224 -15.90 -33.04 5.49
CA LYS A 224 -16.94 -33.21 6.52
C LYS A 224 -16.53 -34.15 7.65
N ASP A 225 -15.74 -35.18 7.36
CA ASP A 225 -15.37 -36.21 8.32
C ASP A 225 -14.44 -35.60 9.38
N PHE A 226 -13.39 -34.86 8.95
CA PHE A 226 -12.52 -34.12 9.86
C PHE A 226 -13.25 -33.06 10.67
N ILE A 227 -14.18 -32.32 10.03
CA ILE A 227 -15.00 -31.33 10.72
C ILE A 227 -15.86 -31.99 11.80
N SER A 228 -16.46 -33.15 11.50
CA SER A 228 -17.31 -33.91 12.43
C SER A 228 -16.49 -34.50 13.59
N GLU A 229 -15.21 -34.80 13.37
CA GLU A 229 -14.25 -35.19 14.41
C GLU A 229 -13.74 -34.00 15.24
N GLY A 230 -14.20 -32.79 14.97
CA GLY A 230 -13.87 -31.57 15.72
C GLY A 230 -12.63 -30.83 15.22
N TYR A 231 -12.02 -31.24 14.11
CA TYR A 231 -10.89 -30.48 13.54
C TYR A 231 -11.34 -29.14 12.96
N ARG A 232 -10.44 -28.16 13.07
CA ARG A 232 -10.61 -26.85 12.45
C ARG A 232 -9.92 -26.80 11.10
N LEU A 233 -10.62 -26.28 10.08
CA LEU A 233 -10.00 -26.06 8.78
C LEU A 233 -9.08 -24.84 8.84
N PHE A 234 -7.85 -25.01 8.36
CA PHE A 234 -6.79 -24.01 8.44
C PHE A 234 -6.23 -23.73 7.04
N PRO A 235 -6.60 -22.59 6.41
CA PRO A 235 -6.12 -22.23 5.09
C PRO A 235 -4.67 -21.75 5.16
N MET A 236 -3.92 -22.01 4.11
CA MET A 236 -2.52 -21.62 3.99
C MET A 236 -2.19 -21.28 2.53
N HIS A 237 -1.31 -20.31 2.34
CA HIS A 237 -0.75 -20.07 1.01
C HIS A 237 0.04 -21.33 0.57
N PRO A 238 -0.09 -21.83 -0.68
CA PRO A 238 0.57 -23.07 -1.09
C PRO A 238 2.09 -23.09 -0.88
N TRP A 239 2.78 -21.99 -1.22
CA TRP A 239 4.21 -21.83 -0.94
C TRP A 239 4.52 -21.87 0.58
N GLN A 240 3.67 -21.27 1.41
CA GLN A 240 3.84 -21.25 2.85
C GLN A 240 3.61 -22.63 3.47
N ALA A 241 2.67 -23.41 2.94
CA ALA A 241 2.44 -24.79 3.37
C ALA A 241 3.70 -25.65 3.21
N GLU A 242 4.39 -25.54 2.07
CA GLU A 242 5.67 -26.21 1.83
C GLU A 242 6.78 -25.72 2.78
N TYR A 243 6.76 -24.43 3.13
CA TYR A 243 7.70 -23.83 4.08
C TYR A 243 7.51 -24.36 5.50
N VAL A 244 6.28 -24.33 6.05
CA VAL A 244 6.03 -24.72 7.45
C VAL A 244 6.22 -26.22 7.71
N LEU A 245 5.97 -27.07 6.70
CA LEU A 245 6.16 -28.52 6.80
C LEU A 245 7.63 -28.94 7.01
N LYS A 246 8.59 -28.03 6.77
CA LYS A 246 10.02 -28.26 7.04
C LYS A 246 10.34 -28.25 8.54
N TYR A 247 9.46 -27.72 9.39
CA TYR A 247 9.70 -27.58 10.82
C TYR A 247 9.24 -28.81 11.62
N ASP A 248 10.05 -29.18 12.62
CA ASP A 248 9.79 -30.33 13.51
C ASP A 248 8.42 -30.31 14.17
N VAL A 249 7.92 -29.13 14.56
CA VAL A 249 6.61 -28.99 15.23
C VAL A 249 5.48 -29.42 14.32
N TRP A 250 5.54 -29.06 13.04
CA TRP A 250 4.56 -29.48 12.02
C TRP A 250 4.69 -30.97 11.72
N GLN A 251 5.91 -31.49 11.55
CA GLN A 251 6.14 -32.92 11.31
C GLN A 251 5.66 -33.79 12.46
N LYS A 252 5.89 -33.37 13.71
CA LYS A 252 5.37 -34.05 14.91
C LYS A 252 3.86 -33.99 14.98
N GLY A 253 3.26 -32.82 14.73
CA GLY A 253 1.80 -32.66 14.67
C GLY A 253 1.16 -33.60 13.66
N VAL A 254 1.77 -33.73 12.46
CA VAL A 254 1.31 -34.68 11.43
C VAL A 254 1.43 -36.13 11.90
N LYS A 255 2.58 -36.54 12.46
CA LYS A 255 2.78 -37.91 12.97
C LYS A 255 1.80 -38.27 14.10
N GLN A 256 1.38 -37.28 14.90
CA GLN A 256 0.44 -37.45 16.00
C GLN A 256 -1.03 -37.35 15.57
N GLY A 257 -1.31 -37.09 14.29
CA GLY A 257 -2.66 -36.83 13.79
C GLY A 257 -3.22 -35.47 14.19
N LYS A 258 -2.49 -34.64 14.95
CA LYS A 258 -2.92 -33.29 15.36
C LYS A 258 -2.98 -32.30 14.20
N ILE A 259 -2.31 -32.61 13.09
CA ILE A 259 -2.34 -31.88 11.83
C ILE A 259 -2.58 -32.88 10.71
N VAL A 260 -3.60 -32.66 9.89
CA VAL A 260 -3.82 -33.43 8.66
C VAL A 260 -3.56 -32.53 7.47
N ASN A 261 -2.64 -32.92 6.59
CA ASN A 261 -2.39 -32.20 5.35
C ASN A 261 -3.44 -32.56 4.30
N LEU A 262 -4.31 -31.60 3.97
CA LEU A 262 -5.42 -31.78 3.02
C LEU A 262 -5.06 -31.33 1.60
N ASN A 263 -3.83 -30.85 1.39
CA ASN A 263 -3.32 -30.33 0.12
C ASN A 263 -4.15 -29.15 -0.42
N ARG A 264 -4.04 -28.90 -1.72
CA ARG A 264 -4.72 -27.80 -2.40
C ARG A 264 -6.17 -28.18 -2.72
N LEU A 265 -7.13 -27.36 -2.31
CA LEU A 265 -8.56 -27.65 -2.41
C LEU A 265 -9.38 -26.38 -2.67
N GLY A 266 -10.56 -26.57 -3.27
CA GLY A 266 -11.53 -25.51 -3.48
C GLY A 266 -11.27 -24.67 -4.74
N PRO A 267 -12.10 -23.63 -4.95
CA PRO A 267 -11.98 -22.74 -6.09
C PRO A 267 -10.73 -21.87 -5.98
N ASP A 268 -10.30 -21.32 -7.12
CA ASP A 268 -9.18 -20.40 -7.16
C ASP A 268 -9.45 -19.16 -6.30
N VAL A 269 -8.38 -18.72 -5.63
CA VAL A 269 -8.26 -17.41 -5.02
C VAL A 269 -7.30 -16.55 -5.83
N PHE A 270 -7.49 -15.24 -5.73
CA PHE A 270 -6.73 -14.24 -6.45
C PHE A 270 -5.88 -13.45 -5.45
N PRO A 271 -4.53 -13.53 -5.52
CA PRO A 271 -3.67 -12.68 -4.70
C PRO A 271 -3.95 -11.22 -5.03
N THR A 272 -4.10 -10.42 -3.99
CA THR A 272 -4.34 -8.99 -4.09
C THR A 272 -3.03 -8.22 -4.21
N SER A 273 -3.09 -6.89 -4.28
CA SER A 273 -1.90 -6.03 -4.33
C SER A 273 -0.95 -6.14 -3.12
N SER A 274 -1.35 -6.81 -2.03
CA SER A 274 -0.47 -7.16 -0.90
C SER A 274 0.27 -8.50 -1.08
N VAL A 275 0.00 -9.23 -2.16
CA VAL A 275 0.46 -10.59 -2.50
C VAL A 275 -0.12 -11.67 -1.58
N ARG A 276 0.01 -11.52 -0.26
CA ARG A 276 -0.38 -12.53 0.74
C ARG A 276 -1.86 -12.52 1.13
N THR A 277 -2.58 -11.44 0.82
CA THR A 277 -4.03 -11.39 0.99
C THR A 277 -4.66 -11.90 -0.30
N VAL A 278 -5.62 -12.80 -0.17
CA VAL A 278 -6.29 -13.42 -1.31
C VAL A 278 -7.80 -13.17 -1.24
N TRP A 279 -8.39 -12.91 -2.40
CA TRP A 279 -9.82 -12.69 -2.57
C TRP A 279 -10.40 -13.70 -3.56
N SER A 280 -11.66 -14.09 -3.38
CA SER A 280 -12.41 -14.89 -4.35
C SER A 280 -13.91 -14.66 -4.13
N PRO A 281 -14.72 -14.56 -5.20
CA PRO A 281 -16.17 -14.43 -5.07
C PRO A 281 -16.82 -15.68 -4.43
N HIS A 282 -16.11 -16.81 -4.45
CA HIS A 282 -16.58 -18.07 -3.86
C HIS A 282 -16.31 -18.18 -2.35
N PHE A 283 -15.49 -17.28 -1.79
CA PHE A 283 -15.15 -17.28 -0.37
C PHE A 283 -15.95 -16.18 0.36
N PRO A 284 -16.53 -16.46 1.53
CA PRO A 284 -17.27 -15.46 2.32
C PRO A 284 -16.41 -14.28 2.78
N TYR A 285 -15.11 -14.52 2.96
CA TYR A 285 -14.14 -13.56 3.47
C TYR A 285 -12.89 -13.49 2.57
N THR A 286 -12.29 -12.32 2.53
CA THR A 286 -10.92 -12.13 2.06
C THR A 286 -9.96 -12.72 3.10
N VAL A 287 -8.98 -13.51 2.68
CA VAL A 287 -8.09 -14.24 3.60
C VAL A 287 -6.70 -13.62 3.56
N LYS A 288 -6.21 -13.10 4.69
CA LYS A 288 -4.84 -12.59 4.84
C LYS A 288 -3.95 -13.68 5.41
N LEU A 289 -3.16 -14.28 4.54
CA LEU A 289 -2.33 -15.45 4.83
C LEU A 289 -0.94 -15.04 5.31
N PRO A 290 -0.27 -15.87 6.11
CA PRO A 290 1.16 -15.70 6.37
C PRO A 290 1.96 -16.10 5.12
N LEU A 291 3.06 -15.40 4.88
CA LEU A 291 3.96 -15.67 3.76
C LEU A 291 5.39 -15.28 4.15
N HIS A 292 6.28 -16.27 4.32
CA HIS A 292 7.68 -16.07 4.65
C HIS A 292 8.52 -15.62 3.43
N VAL A 293 8.07 -14.54 2.81
CA VAL A 293 8.72 -13.86 1.69
C VAL A 293 8.89 -12.41 2.11
N ARG A 294 10.10 -11.87 1.98
CA ARG A 294 10.35 -10.45 2.26
C ARG A 294 9.87 -9.63 1.08
N ILE A 295 8.82 -8.84 1.26
CA ILE A 295 8.29 -7.93 0.24
C ILE A 295 8.49 -6.51 0.74
N THR A 296 9.13 -5.66 -0.07
CA THR A 296 9.61 -4.32 0.32
C THR A 296 10.61 -4.38 1.48
N HIS A 297 10.19 -4.12 2.72
CA HIS A 297 11.03 -4.17 3.92
C HIS A 297 10.73 -5.39 4.81
N PHE A 298 9.49 -5.89 4.81
CA PHE A 298 9.01 -6.85 5.79
C PHE A 298 8.85 -8.26 5.21
N VAL A 299 9.21 -9.27 6.01
CA VAL A 299 8.72 -10.63 5.82
C VAL A 299 7.21 -10.61 6.09
N ARG A 300 6.41 -11.11 5.15
CA ARG A 300 4.94 -10.96 5.16
C ARG A 300 4.23 -12.02 6.00
N GLU A 301 4.70 -12.19 7.22
CA GLU A 301 4.06 -13.01 8.27
C GLU A 301 3.08 -12.20 9.11
N ASN A 302 2.24 -12.89 9.89
CA ASN A 302 1.25 -12.26 10.78
C ASN A 302 1.68 -12.52 12.23
N THR A 303 2.45 -11.60 12.81
CA THR A 303 2.91 -11.74 14.20
C THR A 303 1.71 -11.73 15.17
N PRO A 304 1.84 -12.33 16.37
CA PRO A 304 0.79 -12.26 17.37
C PRO A 304 0.34 -10.82 17.68
N GLU A 305 1.29 -9.88 17.79
CA GLU A 305 1.00 -8.46 18.01
C GLU A 305 0.21 -7.83 16.83
N GLN A 306 0.56 -8.15 15.58
CA GLN A 306 -0.17 -7.68 14.39
C GLN A 306 -1.60 -8.23 14.34
N VAL A 307 -1.78 -9.51 14.71
CA VAL A 307 -3.09 -10.15 14.79
C VAL A 307 -3.94 -9.47 15.86
N GLU A 308 -3.40 -9.34 17.08
CA GLU A 308 -4.06 -8.67 18.20
C GLU A 308 -4.47 -7.23 17.83
N ARG A 309 -3.55 -6.44 17.27
CA ARG A 309 -3.84 -5.07 16.83
C ARG A 309 -4.97 -5.02 15.80
N SER A 310 -4.98 -5.94 14.84
CA SER A 310 -5.99 -5.99 13.77
C SER A 310 -7.37 -6.33 14.33
N ILE A 311 -7.46 -7.33 15.22
CA ILE A 311 -8.74 -7.72 15.84
C ILE A 311 -9.24 -6.63 16.80
N ASP A 312 -8.36 -6.01 17.58
CA ASP A 312 -8.70 -4.89 18.47
C ASP A 312 -9.22 -3.67 17.71
N ALA A 313 -8.54 -3.30 16.62
CA ALA A 313 -9.06 -2.28 15.71
C ALA A 313 -10.44 -2.66 15.17
N SER A 314 -10.63 -3.93 14.78
CA SER A 314 -11.89 -4.45 14.26
C SER A 314 -13.03 -4.41 15.29
N ARG A 315 -12.75 -4.67 16.58
CA ARG A 315 -13.73 -4.51 17.67
C ARG A 315 -14.23 -3.08 17.76
N VAL A 316 -13.32 -2.10 17.71
CA VAL A 316 -13.68 -0.68 17.74
C VAL A 316 -14.45 -0.29 16.47
N ILE A 317 -14.00 -0.70 15.28
CA ILE A 317 -14.72 -0.42 14.02
C ILE A 317 -16.13 -1.04 14.03
N THR A 318 -16.28 -2.26 14.53
CA THR A 318 -17.57 -2.95 14.62
C THR A 318 -18.50 -2.26 15.62
N HIS A 319 -17.96 -1.77 16.74
CA HIS A 319 -18.71 -0.95 17.68
C HIS A 319 -19.15 0.37 17.04
N LEU A 320 -18.23 1.07 16.37
CA LEU A 320 -18.47 2.36 15.72
C LEU A 320 -19.55 2.28 14.64
N ARG A 321 -19.67 1.18 13.89
CA ARG A 321 -20.78 1.00 12.92
C ARG A 321 -22.18 1.18 13.50
N LYS A 322 -22.34 1.08 14.83
CA LYS A 322 -23.63 1.28 15.52
C LYS A 322 -23.86 2.73 15.97
N THR A 323 -22.78 3.50 16.13
CA THR A 323 -22.80 4.82 16.81
C THR A 323 -22.28 5.96 15.93
N TRP A 324 -21.41 5.66 14.98
CA TRP A 324 -20.81 6.55 14.01
C TRP A 324 -20.89 5.92 12.62
N THR A 325 -21.74 6.48 11.76
CA THR A 325 -21.91 5.98 10.39
C THR A 325 -21.72 7.12 9.41
N TYR A 326 -20.81 6.91 8.45
CA TYR A 326 -20.67 7.76 7.28
C TYR A 326 -21.21 7.01 6.06
N PRO A 327 -22.27 7.51 5.41
CA PRO A 327 -22.90 6.82 4.29
C PRO A 327 -21.95 6.49 3.13
N SER A 328 -20.89 7.28 2.97
CA SER A 328 -19.91 7.17 1.88
C SER A 328 -18.58 6.53 2.30
N LEU A 329 -18.44 6.02 3.53
CA LEU A 329 -17.21 5.36 4.01
C LEU A 329 -17.53 3.98 4.57
N THR A 330 -16.78 2.98 4.13
CA THR A 330 -16.79 1.64 4.73
C THR A 330 -15.38 1.20 5.08
N VAL A 331 -15.15 0.88 6.35
CA VAL A 331 -13.92 0.23 6.80
C VAL A 331 -14.17 -1.28 6.82
N LEU A 332 -13.44 -2.06 6.03
CA LEU A 332 -13.53 -3.52 5.99
C LEU A 332 -12.78 -4.13 7.19
N ALA A 333 -13.52 -4.72 8.11
CA ALA A 333 -12.97 -5.23 9.37
C ALA A 333 -12.36 -6.64 9.20
N GLU A 334 -11.37 -6.97 10.04
CA GLU A 334 -10.97 -8.35 10.26
C GLU A 334 -11.93 -9.00 11.28
N VAL A 335 -12.81 -9.88 10.81
CA VAL A 335 -13.86 -10.48 11.65
C VAL A 335 -13.30 -11.48 12.67
N GLY A 336 -12.16 -12.09 12.36
CA GLY A 336 -11.49 -13.03 13.24
C GLY A 336 -10.14 -13.52 12.73
N SER A 337 -9.48 -14.31 13.56
CA SER A 337 -8.17 -14.91 13.30
C SER A 337 -8.15 -16.40 13.61
N LEU A 338 -7.33 -17.14 12.87
CA LEU A 338 -6.97 -18.54 13.12
C LEU A 338 -5.48 -18.60 13.41
N GLN A 339 -5.09 -18.99 14.62
CA GLN A 339 -3.71 -18.96 15.09
C GLN A 339 -3.20 -20.36 15.41
N PHE A 340 -2.05 -20.74 14.84
CA PHE A 340 -1.43 -22.02 15.15
C PHE A 340 -0.74 -21.95 16.52
N ARG A 341 -1.23 -22.74 17.47
CA ARG A 341 -0.81 -22.71 18.89
C ARG A 341 -0.57 -24.13 19.42
N PRO A 342 0.54 -24.78 19.02
CA PRO A 342 0.89 -26.09 19.57
C PRO A 342 1.22 -25.99 21.07
N PRO A 343 1.02 -27.06 21.86
CA PRO A 343 1.43 -27.10 23.26
C PRO A 343 2.92 -26.77 23.44
N LYS A 344 3.25 -26.05 24.51
CA LYS A 344 4.64 -25.62 24.81
C LYS A 344 5.66 -26.77 24.82
N SER A 345 5.24 -27.99 25.17
CA SER A 345 6.09 -29.18 25.16
C SER A 345 6.53 -29.62 23.75
N VAL A 346 5.78 -29.22 22.72
CA VAL A 346 6.05 -29.55 21.30
C VAL A 346 6.61 -28.35 20.54
N HIS A 347 6.44 -27.14 21.08
CA HIS A 347 7.05 -25.91 20.57
C HIS A 347 8.58 -25.99 20.74
N ALA A 348 9.26 -26.50 19.71
CA ALA A 348 10.72 -26.50 19.66
C ALA A 348 11.26 -25.06 19.63
N ASN A 349 12.46 -24.84 20.16
CA ASN A 349 13.20 -23.60 19.95
C ASN A 349 13.30 -23.35 18.43
N GLY A 350 12.79 -22.22 17.95
CA GLY A 350 13.03 -21.74 16.58
C GLY A 350 11.85 -21.78 15.59
N TYR A 351 10.64 -22.23 15.97
CA TYR A 351 9.46 -22.03 15.11
C TYR A 351 8.90 -20.61 15.26
N PRO A 352 8.82 -19.81 14.18
CA PRO A 352 8.16 -18.51 14.24
C PRO A 352 6.65 -18.68 14.18
N LEU A 353 5.95 -18.47 15.30
CA LEU A 353 4.46 -18.52 15.35
C LEU A 353 3.80 -17.61 14.30
N ALA A 354 4.48 -16.52 13.93
CA ALA A 354 4.04 -15.58 12.90
C ALA A 354 3.88 -16.21 11.50
N ALA A 355 4.57 -17.34 11.25
CA ALA A 355 4.55 -18.05 9.97
C ALA A 355 3.23 -18.79 9.67
N SER A 356 2.25 -18.77 10.58
CA SER A 356 1.00 -19.52 10.42
C SER A 356 -0.29 -18.74 10.65
N ASN A 357 -0.28 -17.62 11.36
CA ASN A 357 -1.53 -16.96 11.71
C ASN A 357 -2.27 -16.43 10.48
N VAL A 358 -3.58 -16.63 10.44
CA VAL A 358 -4.48 -16.18 9.36
C VAL A 358 -5.45 -15.15 9.91
N LEU A 359 -5.68 -14.08 9.16
CA LEU A 359 -6.73 -13.10 9.43
C LEU A 359 -7.82 -13.19 8.36
N LEU A 360 -9.07 -13.09 8.79
CA LEU A 360 -10.26 -13.15 7.94
C LEU A 360 -10.87 -11.76 7.86
N ARG A 361 -10.91 -11.18 6.67
CA ARG A 361 -11.44 -9.83 6.42
C ARG A 361 -12.74 -9.90 5.66
N GLU A 362 -13.67 -9.02 6.00
CA GLU A 362 -14.90 -8.84 5.22
C GLU A 362 -14.60 -8.59 3.74
N ASN A 363 -15.40 -9.22 2.88
CA ASN A 363 -15.44 -8.84 1.49
C ASN A 363 -16.21 -7.53 1.32
N PRO A 364 -15.86 -6.70 0.31
CA PRO A 364 -16.75 -5.63 -0.10
C PRO A 364 -18.07 -6.22 -0.63
N ASP A 365 -19.19 -5.59 -0.29
CA ASP A 365 -20.50 -5.99 -0.81
C ASP A 365 -20.66 -5.56 -2.27
N LEU A 366 -20.51 -6.52 -3.17
CA LEU A 366 -20.70 -6.33 -4.62
C LEU A 366 -22.17 -6.46 -5.04
N SER A 367 -23.05 -6.97 -4.17
CA SER A 367 -24.48 -7.18 -4.48
C SER A 367 -25.21 -5.84 -4.63
N GLY A 368 -24.81 -4.83 -3.84
CA GLY A 368 -25.27 -3.45 -3.97
C GLY A 368 -24.78 -2.71 -5.22
N GLY A 369 -24.03 -3.37 -6.11
CA GLY A 369 -23.55 -2.79 -7.38
C GLY A 369 -22.31 -1.92 -7.28
N ARG A 370 -21.84 -1.62 -6.07
CA ARG A 370 -20.59 -0.89 -5.85
C ARG A 370 -19.40 -1.81 -6.06
N VAL A 371 -18.49 -1.39 -6.94
CA VAL A 371 -17.24 -2.13 -7.21
C VAL A 371 -16.08 -1.31 -6.66
N PRO A 372 -15.42 -1.74 -5.58
CA PRO A 372 -14.28 -1.00 -5.05
C PRO A 372 -13.07 -1.16 -5.97
N LEU A 373 -12.50 -0.03 -6.37
CA LEU A 373 -11.34 0.05 -7.24
C LEU A 373 -10.15 0.52 -6.40
N VAL A 374 -9.08 -0.28 -6.33
CA VAL A 374 -7.86 0.07 -5.59
C VAL A 374 -7.32 1.40 -6.12
N VAL A 375 -7.20 2.40 -5.24
CA VAL A 375 -6.79 3.77 -5.62
C VAL A 375 -5.41 3.74 -6.27
N ALA A 376 -4.44 3.00 -5.71
CA ALA A 376 -3.11 2.85 -6.31
C ALA A 376 -3.17 2.39 -7.77
N SER A 377 -4.06 1.43 -8.06
CA SER A 377 -4.25 0.89 -9.40
C SER A 377 -5.00 1.83 -10.32
N LEU A 378 -5.92 2.66 -9.81
CA LEU A 378 -6.57 3.72 -10.60
C LEU A 378 -5.58 4.81 -11.03
N LEU A 379 -4.55 5.05 -10.22
CA LEU A 379 -3.53 6.07 -10.42
C LEU A 379 -2.34 5.59 -11.27
N GLU A 380 -2.13 4.28 -11.42
CA GLU A 380 -1.03 3.72 -12.20
C GLU A 380 -1.37 3.60 -13.70
N ARG A 381 -0.51 4.21 -14.53
CA ARG A 381 -0.52 4.05 -15.99
C ARG A 381 0.22 2.77 -16.38
N TRP A 382 -0.41 1.93 -17.20
CA TRP A 382 0.26 0.78 -17.81
C TRP A 382 1.12 1.17 -19.03
N PRO A 383 2.14 0.38 -19.40
CA PRO A 383 3.04 0.73 -20.49
C PRO A 383 2.35 0.88 -21.87
N ASN A 384 1.20 0.22 -22.07
CA ASN A 384 0.37 0.32 -23.27
C ASN A 384 -0.77 1.37 -23.16
N GLN A 385 -0.75 2.21 -22.13
CA GLN A 385 -1.74 3.27 -21.90
C GLN A 385 -1.07 4.65 -21.98
N SER A 386 -1.81 5.66 -22.46
CA SER A 386 -1.37 7.06 -22.45
C SER A 386 -1.53 7.73 -21.08
N GLU A 387 -2.47 7.26 -20.27
CA GLU A 387 -2.82 7.83 -18.97
C GLU A 387 -3.43 6.75 -18.05
N PRO A 388 -3.52 6.99 -16.73
CA PRO A 388 -4.14 6.06 -15.80
C PRO A 388 -5.67 5.95 -15.98
N PRO A 389 -6.30 4.82 -15.58
CA PRO A 389 -7.74 4.61 -15.76
C PRO A 389 -8.65 5.66 -15.13
N VAL A 390 -8.20 6.35 -14.08
CA VAL A 390 -8.98 7.41 -13.42
C VAL A 390 -9.41 8.51 -14.41
N PHE A 391 -8.60 8.83 -15.43
CA PHE A 391 -8.92 9.87 -16.39
C PHE A 391 -10.11 9.53 -17.31
N ALA A 392 -10.28 8.25 -17.63
CA ALA A 392 -11.47 7.80 -18.37
C ALA A 392 -12.73 8.01 -17.53
N ALA A 393 -12.68 7.72 -16.23
CA ALA A 393 -13.78 7.97 -15.30
C ALA A 393 -14.06 9.46 -15.12
N ILE A 394 -13.03 10.30 -14.96
CA ILE A 394 -13.21 11.76 -14.84
C ILE A 394 -13.84 12.33 -16.12
N ARG A 395 -13.44 11.88 -17.31
CA ARG A 395 -14.06 12.31 -18.57
C ARG A 395 -15.53 11.93 -18.65
N GLN A 396 -15.88 10.72 -18.23
CA GLN A 396 -17.26 10.28 -18.13
C GLN A 396 -18.07 11.18 -17.18
N ALA A 397 -17.55 11.40 -15.97
CA ALA A 397 -18.16 12.28 -14.97
C ALA A 397 -18.37 13.71 -15.48
N ALA A 398 -17.37 14.26 -16.18
CA ALA A 398 -17.39 15.62 -16.70
C ALA A 398 -18.21 15.77 -18.00
N GLY A 399 -18.59 14.66 -18.65
CA GLY A 399 -19.28 14.68 -19.95
C GLY A 399 -18.43 15.25 -21.09
N VAL A 400 -17.11 15.04 -21.05
CA VAL A 400 -16.16 15.58 -22.04
C VAL A 400 -15.55 14.48 -22.91
N PRO A 401 -15.22 14.74 -24.19
CA PRO A 401 -14.62 13.76 -25.07
C PRO A 401 -13.17 13.42 -24.67
N ALA A 402 -12.58 12.44 -25.36
CA ALA A 402 -11.16 12.14 -25.22
C ALA A 402 -10.28 13.38 -25.46
N GLY A 403 -9.26 13.58 -24.63
CA GLY A 403 -8.39 14.75 -24.67
C GLY A 403 -8.22 15.42 -23.30
N LYS A 404 -7.80 16.70 -23.31
CA LYS A 404 -7.59 17.48 -22.09
C LYS A 404 -8.92 17.69 -21.36
N ILE A 405 -8.95 17.34 -20.09
CA ILE A 405 -10.06 17.64 -19.18
C ILE A 405 -9.90 19.09 -18.72
N PRO A 406 -10.94 19.94 -18.78
CA PRO A 406 -10.86 21.29 -18.23
C PRO A 406 -10.49 21.28 -16.75
N ASP A 407 -9.57 22.16 -16.34
CA ASP A 407 -9.05 22.23 -14.97
C ASP A 407 -10.17 22.40 -13.93
N LEU A 408 -11.23 23.15 -14.27
CA LEU A 408 -12.44 23.26 -13.44
C LEU A 408 -13.12 21.91 -13.18
N LYS A 409 -13.18 21.02 -14.19
CA LYS A 409 -13.77 19.68 -14.06
C LYS A 409 -12.89 18.74 -13.24
N LEU A 410 -11.57 18.88 -13.33
CA LEU A 410 -10.64 18.19 -12.42
C LEU A 410 -10.84 18.67 -10.98
N ALA A 411 -10.99 19.97 -10.75
CA ALA A 411 -11.28 20.55 -9.44
C ALA A 411 -12.65 20.10 -8.87
N GLU A 412 -13.71 20.04 -9.68
CA GLU A 412 -15.02 19.51 -9.26
C GLU A 412 -14.91 18.03 -8.82
N TRP A 413 -14.21 17.20 -9.60
CA TRP A 413 -14.00 15.79 -9.30
C TRP A 413 -13.16 15.61 -8.02
N LEU A 414 -12.07 16.35 -7.88
CA LEU A 414 -11.22 16.32 -6.68
C LEU A 414 -11.98 16.81 -5.44
N ASN A 415 -12.80 17.85 -5.54
CA ASN A 415 -13.63 18.29 -4.42
C ASN A 415 -14.58 17.18 -3.96
N LYS A 416 -15.26 16.52 -4.90
CA LYS A 416 -16.15 15.38 -4.57
C LYS A 416 -15.39 14.22 -3.94
N TYR A 417 -14.19 13.92 -4.45
CA TYR A 417 -13.30 12.91 -3.88
C TYR A 417 -12.98 13.23 -2.42
N LEU A 418 -12.57 14.45 -2.13
CA LEU A 418 -12.18 14.88 -0.79
C LEU A 418 -13.36 14.90 0.20
N GLU A 419 -14.57 15.27 -0.25
CA GLU A 419 -15.79 15.26 0.57
C GLU A 419 -16.10 13.86 1.10
N ILE A 420 -15.90 12.81 0.30
CA ILE A 420 -16.18 11.42 0.71
C ILE A 420 -14.96 10.69 1.32
N THR A 421 -13.78 11.30 1.30
CA THR A 421 -12.54 10.71 1.82
C THR A 421 -11.95 11.50 2.98
N LEU A 422 -11.40 12.70 2.72
CA LEU A 422 -10.69 13.52 3.71
C LEU A 422 -11.57 13.89 4.90
N ILE A 423 -12.79 14.35 4.63
CA ILE A 423 -13.71 14.80 5.69
C ILE A 423 -14.06 13.67 6.66
N PRO A 424 -14.59 12.51 6.21
CA PRO A 424 -14.90 11.42 7.15
C PRO A 424 -13.68 10.84 7.85
N VAL A 425 -12.51 10.79 7.20
CA VAL A 425 -11.26 10.34 7.85
C VAL A 425 -10.82 11.30 8.96
N LEU A 426 -10.93 12.61 8.74
CA LEU A 426 -10.62 13.61 9.76
C LEU A 426 -11.63 13.59 10.91
N GLU A 427 -12.92 13.43 10.62
CA GLU A 427 -13.94 13.33 11.68
C GLU A 427 -13.74 12.06 12.52
N LEU A 428 -13.51 10.90 11.87
CA LEU A 428 -13.25 9.64 12.57
C LEU A 428 -12.08 9.75 13.54
N PHE A 429 -10.99 10.41 13.12
CA PHE A 429 -9.86 10.63 14.00
C PHE A 429 -10.17 11.66 15.09
N ALA A 430 -10.77 12.79 14.74
CA ALA A 430 -11.01 13.86 15.67
C ALA A 430 -11.98 13.47 16.79
N ASP A 431 -13.06 12.79 16.43
CA ASP A 431 -14.18 12.52 17.32
C ASP A 431 -14.09 11.11 17.93
N GLU A 432 -13.47 10.13 17.26
CA GLU A 432 -13.33 8.75 17.76
C GLU A 432 -11.89 8.31 18.01
N GLY A 433 -10.90 9.16 17.69
CA GLY A 433 -9.49 8.87 17.94
C GLY A 433 -8.90 7.84 16.98
N VAL A 434 -9.63 7.36 15.98
CA VAL A 434 -9.21 6.28 15.09
C VAL A 434 -8.48 6.86 13.87
N SER A 435 -7.19 6.57 13.76
CA SER A 435 -6.37 6.88 12.58
C SER A 435 -6.25 5.64 11.70
N LEU A 436 -6.78 5.74 10.48
CA LEU A 436 -6.72 4.70 9.46
C LEU A 436 -5.39 4.75 8.68
N GLU A 437 -4.82 3.59 8.33
CA GLU A 437 -3.70 3.48 7.36
C GLU A 437 -4.23 3.60 5.91
N ALA A 438 -4.94 4.68 5.61
CA ALA A 438 -5.64 4.91 4.35
C ALA A 438 -4.69 5.42 3.23
N HIS A 439 -3.56 4.76 3.02
CA HIS A 439 -2.70 5.00 1.86
C HIS A 439 -3.31 4.41 0.58
N VAL A 440 -2.80 4.77 -0.61
CA VAL A 440 -3.42 4.43 -1.90
C VAL A 440 -3.69 2.93 -2.15
N GLN A 441 -2.91 2.02 -1.55
CA GLN A 441 -3.10 0.56 -1.73
C GLN A 441 -4.14 -0.06 -0.77
N ASN A 442 -4.37 0.57 0.39
CA ASN A 442 -5.38 0.21 1.39
C ASN A 442 -6.68 1.01 1.23
N SER A 443 -6.71 1.87 0.22
CA SER A 443 -7.82 2.73 -0.17
C SER A 443 -8.44 2.18 -1.44
N MET A 444 -9.75 2.02 -1.46
CA MET A 444 -10.51 1.64 -2.66
C MET A 444 -11.69 2.58 -2.84
N MET A 445 -12.09 2.80 -4.09
CA MET A 445 -13.13 3.77 -4.45
C MET A 445 -14.14 3.12 -5.40
N HIS A 446 -15.43 3.26 -5.10
CA HIS A 446 -16.48 3.04 -6.09
C HIS A 446 -16.74 4.36 -6.83
N LEU A 447 -16.89 4.26 -8.16
CA LEU A 447 -17.23 5.39 -9.01
C LEU A 447 -18.61 5.16 -9.63
N GLU A 448 -19.53 6.09 -9.40
CA GLU A 448 -20.87 6.10 -9.99
C GLU A 448 -20.89 7.05 -11.18
N ASN A 449 -21.04 6.52 -12.40
CA ASN A 449 -20.94 7.31 -13.64
C ASN A 449 -19.67 8.16 -13.73
N GLY A 450 -18.56 7.64 -13.21
CA GLY A 450 -17.25 8.30 -13.16
C GLY A 450 -17.02 9.21 -11.95
N TRP A 451 -18.06 9.54 -11.16
CA TRP A 451 -17.95 10.38 -9.97
C TRP A 451 -17.60 9.56 -8.72
N PRO A 452 -16.78 10.08 -7.79
CA PRO A 452 -16.55 9.44 -6.50
C PRO A 452 -17.88 9.30 -5.73
N ASP A 453 -18.26 8.06 -5.41
CA ASP A 453 -19.51 7.74 -4.69
C ASP A 453 -19.24 7.16 -3.31
N HIS A 454 -18.34 6.18 -3.22
CA HIS A 454 -18.12 5.45 -1.97
C HIS A 454 -16.65 5.08 -1.76
N PHE A 455 -16.16 5.38 -0.56
CA PHE A 455 -14.79 5.12 -0.15
C PHE A 455 -14.71 3.89 0.75
N TYR A 456 -13.74 3.03 0.48
CA TYR A 456 -13.45 1.84 1.28
C TYR A 456 -12.03 1.90 1.81
N VAL A 457 -11.85 1.59 3.08
CA VAL A 457 -10.54 1.39 3.70
C VAL A 457 -10.44 -0.03 4.20
N ARG A 458 -9.28 -0.65 4.03
CA ARG A 458 -8.98 -2.01 4.49
C ARG A 458 -7.64 -2.06 5.20
N ASP A 459 -7.37 -3.21 5.81
CA ASP A 459 -6.13 -3.53 6.51
C ASP A 459 -5.97 -2.75 7.81
N LEU A 460 -6.42 -3.37 8.90
CA LEU A 460 -6.40 -2.73 10.22
C LEU A 460 -5.14 -3.02 11.02
N GLU A 461 -4.18 -3.76 10.43
CA GLU A 461 -2.84 -3.98 11.01
C GLU A 461 -2.11 -2.66 11.28
N GLY A 462 -2.34 -1.62 10.48
CA GLY A 462 -1.75 -0.30 10.70
C GLY A 462 -2.67 0.74 11.31
N VAL A 463 -3.86 0.36 11.78
CA VAL A 463 -4.72 1.28 12.51
C VAL A 463 -4.09 1.64 13.84
N SER A 464 -4.24 2.90 14.23
CA SER A 464 -3.82 3.41 15.53
C SER A 464 -4.95 4.21 16.16
N ILE A 465 -5.19 4.02 17.45
CA ILE A 465 -6.26 4.69 18.19
C ILE A 465 -5.64 5.57 19.28
N SER A 466 -6.03 6.84 19.36
CA SER A 466 -5.63 7.76 20.45
C SER A 466 -6.04 7.17 21.80
N LYS A 467 -5.06 6.88 22.66
CA LYS A 467 -5.27 6.27 23.98
C LYS A 467 -6.19 7.10 24.87
N ASP A 468 -6.06 8.42 24.81
CA ASP A 468 -6.87 9.33 25.64
C ASP A 468 -8.30 9.43 25.14
N THR A 469 -8.49 9.43 23.82
CA THR A 469 -9.83 9.39 23.22
C THR A 469 -10.50 8.04 23.48
N ALA A 470 -9.77 6.92 23.32
CA ALA A 470 -10.27 5.58 23.61
C ALA A 470 -10.73 5.41 25.07
N ARG A 471 -10.00 6.01 26.03
CA ARG A 471 -10.42 6.04 27.44
C ARG A 471 -11.69 6.87 27.63
N THR A 472 -11.74 8.06 27.04
CA THR A 472 -12.89 8.98 27.15
C THR A 472 -14.16 8.37 26.54
N LYS A 473 -14.02 7.63 25.45
CA LYS A 473 -15.09 6.90 24.78
C LYS A 473 -15.44 5.57 25.44
N GLY A 474 -14.68 5.16 26.46
CA GLY A 474 -14.92 3.93 27.20
C GLY A 474 -14.53 2.66 26.44
N TYR A 475 -13.72 2.73 25.37
CA TYR A 475 -13.23 1.56 24.64
C TYR A 475 -12.28 0.72 25.48
N VAL A 476 -11.42 1.37 26.28
CA VAL A 476 -10.50 0.69 27.19
C VAL A 476 -11.26 0.10 28.38
N GLY A 477 -11.12 -1.21 28.58
CA GLY A 477 -11.84 -1.98 29.59
C GLY A 477 -13.16 -2.59 29.12
N SER A 478 -13.68 -2.18 27.95
CA SER A 478 -14.89 -2.76 27.35
C SER A 478 -14.61 -3.53 26.07
N LEU A 479 -13.87 -2.93 25.14
CA LEU A 479 -13.51 -3.49 23.84
C LEU A 479 -12.02 -3.83 23.75
N LEU A 480 -11.20 -3.06 24.47
CA LEU A 480 -9.74 -3.10 24.40
C LEU A 480 -9.13 -3.30 25.79
N THR A 481 -8.02 -4.01 25.87
CA THR A 481 -7.20 -4.02 27.08
C THR A 481 -6.38 -2.72 27.19
N PRO A 482 -5.95 -2.30 28.40
CA PRO A 482 -5.16 -1.06 28.57
C PRO A 482 -3.78 -1.06 27.90
N ASP A 483 -3.27 -2.25 27.58
CA ASP A 483 -1.99 -2.55 26.94
C ASP A 483 -2.12 -2.96 25.47
N SER A 484 -3.35 -2.91 24.91
CA SER A 484 -3.62 -3.25 23.52
C SER A 484 -2.63 -2.55 22.56
N PRO A 485 -2.04 -3.28 21.59
CA PRO A 485 -1.08 -2.74 20.63
C PRO A 485 -1.69 -1.78 19.62
N VAL A 486 -3.01 -1.57 19.62
CA VAL A 486 -3.69 -0.57 18.80
C VAL A 486 -3.68 0.83 19.43
N LEU A 487 -3.36 0.94 20.72
CA LEU A 487 -3.39 2.20 21.46
C LEU A 487 -2.08 2.97 21.30
N TYR A 488 -2.17 4.19 20.75
CA TYR A 488 -1.05 5.10 20.54
C TYR A 488 -1.27 6.42 21.29
N THR A 489 -0.19 7.19 21.48
CA THR A 489 -0.36 8.61 21.83
C THR A 489 -1.11 9.32 20.70
N GLU A 490 -1.86 10.36 21.06
CA GLU A 490 -2.65 11.12 20.08
C GLU A 490 -1.77 11.72 18.98
N GLU A 491 -0.61 12.28 19.34
CA GLU A 491 0.34 12.83 18.39
C GLU A 491 0.85 11.77 17.42
N LYS A 492 1.11 10.55 17.89
CA LYS A 492 1.61 9.48 17.02
C LYS A 492 0.52 8.96 16.09
N ALA A 493 -0.70 8.83 16.58
CA ALA A 493 -1.85 8.48 15.75
C ALA A 493 -2.12 9.57 14.69
N TRP A 494 -2.00 10.86 15.05
CA TRP A 494 -2.11 11.96 14.10
C TRP A 494 -0.99 11.95 13.05
N GLU A 495 0.27 11.72 13.45
CA GLU A 495 1.41 11.63 12.52
C GLU A 495 1.19 10.51 11.49
N ARG A 496 0.65 9.36 11.94
CA ARG A 496 0.29 8.24 11.05
C ARG A 496 -0.79 8.65 10.06
N LEU A 497 -1.90 9.24 10.52
CA LEU A 497 -2.96 9.73 9.64
C LEU A 497 -2.41 10.73 8.61
N GLN A 498 -1.65 11.72 9.07
CA GLN A 498 -1.04 12.73 8.21
C GLN A 498 -0.17 12.08 7.13
N TYR A 499 0.70 11.15 7.50
CA TYR A 499 1.54 10.46 6.53
C TYR A 499 0.73 9.63 5.54
N TYR A 500 -0.14 8.74 6.01
CA TYR A 500 -0.83 7.79 5.14
C TYR A 500 -1.87 8.45 4.25
N PHE A 501 -2.65 9.39 4.79
CA PHE A 501 -3.72 10.01 4.02
C PHE A 501 -3.28 11.29 3.31
N ILE A 502 -2.58 12.21 3.99
CA ILE A 502 -2.22 13.49 3.36
C ILE A 502 -1.00 13.31 2.45
N VAL A 503 0.10 12.77 2.97
CA VAL A 503 1.36 12.69 2.23
C VAL A 503 1.33 11.58 1.18
N ASN A 504 1.00 10.36 1.57
CA ASN A 504 1.05 9.20 0.68
C ASN A 504 -0.13 9.21 -0.31
N HIS A 505 -1.35 9.39 0.21
CA HIS A 505 -2.55 9.28 -0.59
C HIS A 505 -2.84 10.55 -1.41
N LEU A 506 -3.11 11.68 -0.76
CA LEU A 506 -3.44 12.92 -1.49
C LEU A 506 -2.26 13.42 -2.32
N GLY A 507 -1.02 13.31 -1.83
CA GLY A 507 0.18 13.64 -2.60
C GLY A 507 0.25 12.88 -3.92
N HIS A 508 0.03 11.57 -3.90
CA HIS A 508 0.03 10.75 -5.12
C HIS A 508 -1.15 11.08 -6.04
N LEU A 509 -2.37 11.23 -5.51
CA LEU A 509 -3.55 11.59 -6.30
C LEU A 509 -3.37 12.93 -7.00
N ILE A 510 -2.93 13.96 -6.28
CA ILE A 510 -2.77 15.32 -6.81
C ILE A 510 -1.68 15.36 -7.87
N TYR A 511 -0.55 14.68 -7.64
CA TYR A 511 0.48 14.53 -8.66
C TYR A 511 -0.10 13.89 -9.94
N VAL A 512 -0.85 12.80 -9.84
CA VAL A 512 -1.43 12.13 -11.02
C VAL A 512 -2.41 13.03 -11.75
N LEU A 513 -3.31 13.71 -11.03
CA LEU A 513 -4.26 14.66 -11.63
C LEU A 513 -3.53 15.81 -12.33
N SER A 514 -2.45 16.32 -11.73
CA SER A 514 -1.68 17.45 -12.24
C SER A 514 -0.84 17.08 -13.47
N TYR A 515 -0.07 15.99 -13.38
CA TYR A 515 0.81 15.53 -14.46
C TYR A 515 0.03 15.15 -15.72
N TYR A 516 -0.94 14.24 -15.60
CA TYR A 516 -1.70 13.76 -16.76
C TYR A 516 -2.80 14.75 -17.19
N GLY A 517 -3.37 15.51 -16.26
CA GLY A 517 -4.36 16.55 -16.56
C GLY A 517 -3.77 17.84 -17.12
N LYS A 518 -2.44 18.00 -17.05
CA LYS A 518 -1.74 19.26 -17.35
C LYS A 518 -2.34 20.41 -16.53
N TRP A 519 -2.49 20.16 -15.24
CA TRP A 519 -3.08 21.05 -14.25
C TRP A 519 -2.01 21.40 -13.21
N SER A 520 -2.06 22.60 -12.63
CA SER A 520 -1.08 23.04 -11.64
C SER A 520 -1.26 22.29 -10.31
N GLU A 521 -0.19 21.68 -9.77
CA GLU A 521 -0.22 21.09 -8.43
C GLU A 521 -0.64 22.10 -7.36
N LYS A 522 -0.18 23.35 -7.47
CA LYS A 522 -0.56 24.43 -6.56
C LYS A 522 -2.06 24.69 -6.57
N GLU A 523 -2.69 24.72 -7.74
CA GLU A 523 -4.13 24.91 -7.88
C GLU A 523 -4.91 23.71 -7.35
N ALA A 524 -4.41 22.50 -7.56
CA ALA A 524 -4.97 21.25 -7.06
C ALA A 524 -4.93 21.17 -5.53
N TRP A 525 -3.80 21.50 -4.90
CA TRP A 525 -3.70 21.66 -3.45
C TRP A 525 -4.59 22.79 -2.93
N GLY A 526 -4.80 23.83 -3.73
CA GLY A 526 -5.78 24.88 -3.44
C GLY A 526 -7.22 24.35 -3.31
N VAL A 527 -7.59 23.26 -3.98
CA VAL A 527 -8.90 22.60 -3.77
C VAL A 527 -8.97 21.99 -2.38
N VAL A 528 -7.90 21.32 -1.93
CA VAL A 528 -7.80 20.75 -0.57
C VAL A 528 -7.94 21.85 0.47
N ARG A 529 -7.18 22.95 0.30
CA ARG A 529 -7.24 24.10 1.20
C ARG A 529 -8.64 24.68 1.31
N ARG A 530 -9.28 24.98 0.17
CA ARG A 530 -10.63 25.56 0.14
C ARG A 530 -11.67 24.66 0.80
N LEU A 531 -11.57 23.34 0.63
CA LEU A 531 -12.47 22.41 1.31
C LEU A 531 -12.27 22.44 2.82
N LEU A 532 -11.02 22.42 3.29
CA LEU A 532 -10.70 22.51 4.72
C LEU A 532 -11.21 23.82 5.33
N GLU A 533 -10.97 24.95 4.67
CA GLU A 533 -11.47 26.27 5.09
C GLU A 533 -13.01 26.33 5.11
N LYS A 534 -13.68 25.70 4.12
CA LYS A 534 -15.14 25.59 4.09
C LYS A 534 -15.67 24.74 5.24
N GLN A 535 -14.98 23.67 5.63
CA GLN A 535 -15.41 22.75 6.69
C GLN A 535 -15.15 23.29 8.11
N GLN A 536 -14.10 24.10 8.29
CA GLN A 536 -13.63 24.59 9.59
C GLN A 536 -14.71 25.25 10.48
N PRO A 537 -15.63 26.10 9.96
CA PRO A 537 -16.64 26.75 10.79
C PRO A 537 -17.67 25.77 11.39
N SER A 538 -18.04 24.72 10.64
CA SER A 538 -19.02 23.71 11.06
C SER A 538 -18.41 22.48 11.75
N ALA A 539 -17.07 22.37 11.77
CA ALA A 539 -16.36 21.26 12.38
C ALA A 539 -16.49 21.24 13.92
N SER A 540 -16.41 20.04 14.52
CA SER A 540 -16.31 19.87 15.98
C SER A 540 -15.06 20.63 16.51
N PRO A 541 -15.03 21.03 17.80
CA PRO A 541 -13.85 21.70 18.36
C PRO A 541 -12.55 20.89 18.19
N ARG A 542 -12.62 19.55 18.30
CA ARG A 542 -11.47 18.67 18.08
C ARG A 542 -11.08 18.63 16.60
N MET A 543 -12.04 18.49 15.70
CA MET A 543 -11.77 18.45 14.25
C MET A 543 -11.18 19.78 13.76
N ARG A 544 -11.67 20.91 14.26
CA ARG A 544 -11.13 22.25 13.96
C ARG A 544 -9.64 22.34 14.28
N THR A 545 -9.19 21.81 15.41
CA THR A 545 -7.76 21.77 15.77
C THR A 545 -6.92 21.07 14.70
N TYR A 546 -7.37 19.92 14.17
CA TYR A 546 -6.63 19.20 13.15
C TYR A 546 -6.70 19.87 11.77
N ILE A 547 -7.83 20.50 11.44
CA ILE A 547 -7.95 21.35 10.24
C ILE A 547 -6.94 22.52 10.34
N ASP A 548 -6.89 23.21 11.47
CA ASP A 548 -5.95 24.31 11.72
C ASP A 548 -4.50 23.84 11.58
N ARG A 549 -4.16 22.67 12.14
CA ARG A 549 -2.84 22.07 11.97
C ARG A 549 -2.50 21.85 10.50
N LEU A 550 -3.41 21.33 9.69
CA LEU A 550 -3.17 21.16 8.25
C LEU A 550 -3.03 22.49 7.50
N LEU A 551 -3.76 23.53 7.92
CA LEU A 551 -3.76 24.85 7.28
C LEU A 551 -2.61 25.76 7.72
N GLN A 552 -1.94 25.47 8.84
CA GLN A 552 -0.96 26.37 9.47
C GLN A 552 0.42 25.74 9.71
N THR A 553 0.53 24.40 9.79
CA THR A 553 1.83 23.75 10.04
C THR A 553 2.70 23.80 8.78
N PRO A 554 3.89 24.43 8.80
CA PRO A 554 4.70 24.67 7.60
C PRO A 554 5.19 23.39 6.92
N THR A 555 5.23 22.28 7.65
CA THR A 555 5.74 21.01 7.16
C THR A 555 4.79 19.84 7.46
N LEU A 556 4.91 18.78 6.66
CA LEU A 556 4.23 17.51 6.84
C LEU A 556 5.27 16.40 7.03
N ARG A 557 5.02 15.50 8.00
CA ARG A 557 5.91 14.37 8.27
C ARG A 557 5.76 13.29 7.21
N ALA A 558 6.86 12.93 6.56
CA ALA A 558 6.91 11.88 5.55
C ALA A 558 7.89 10.78 5.94
N LYS A 559 7.49 9.52 5.77
CA LYS A 559 8.40 8.38 5.97
C LYS A 559 9.54 8.42 4.96
N ALA A 560 10.76 8.30 5.46
CA ALA A 560 11.99 8.20 4.68
C ALA A 560 12.27 6.73 4.34
N ASN A 561 11.64 6.22 3.28
CA ASN A 561 11.68 4.79 2.94
C ASN A 561 13.05 4.36 2.44
N LEU A 562 13.78 5.21 1.71
CA LEU A 562 15.13 4.89 1.24
C LEU A 562 16.10 4.76 2.43
N ILE A 563 16.16 5.79 3.29
CA ILE A 563 17.04 5.78 4.47
C ILE A 563 16.61 4.69 5.46
N SER A 564 15.30 4.52 5.69
CA SER A 564 14.81 3.46 6.58
C SER A 564 15.16 2.08 6.07
N ARG A 565 15.02 1.83 4.75
CA ARG A 565 15.40 0.54 4.16
C ARG A 565 16.91 0.32 4.21
N PHE A 566 17.70 1.35 3.95
CA PHE A 566 19.16 1.28 4.05
C PHE A 566 19.61 0.93 5.47
N GLN A 567 19.04 1.56 6.50
CA GLN A 567 19.40 1.30 7.90
C GLN A 567 18.69 0.10 8.52
N ASN A 568 17.98 -0.72 7.73
CA ASN A 568 17.21 -1.87 8.21
C ASN A 568 16.22 -1.52 9.36
N ARG A 569 15.65 -0.30 9.32
CA ARG A 569 14.69 0.22 10.31
C ARG A 569 13.25 0.04 9.86
N ALA A 570 12.79 -1.21 9.87
CA ALA A 570 11.44 -1.55 9.43
C ALA A 570 10.39 -1.04 10.43
N ASP A 571 10.56 -1.41 11.71
CA ASP A 571 9.61 -1.12 12.79
C ASP A 571 9.76 0.29 13.38
N SER A 572 10.90 0.94 13.16
CA SER A 572 11.26 2.26 13.67
C SER A 572 11.63 3.23 12.54
N ALA A 573 10.76 3.29 11.53
CA ALA A 573 10.99 4.09 10.34
C ALA A 573 11.36 5.55 10.65
N ILE A 574 12.30 6.06 9.88
CA ILE A 574 12.73 7.47 9.92
C ILE A 574 11.69 8.31 9.18
N TYR A 575 11.51 9.55 9.66
CA TYR A 575 10.59 10.50 9.06
C TYR A 575 11.31 11.84 8.85
N VAL A 576 11.00 12.50 7.73
CA VAL A 576 11.51 13.80 7.30
C VAL A 576 10.38 14.82 7.18
N ASP A 577 10.72 16.10 7.19
CA ASP A 577 9.77 17.20 7.07
C ASP A 577 9.69 17.68 5.62
N LEU A 578 8.52 17.57 5.00
CA LEU A 578 8.25 18.11 3.66
C LEU A 578 7.54 19.44 3.77
N PRO A 579 7.79 20.42 2.89
CA PRO A 579 6.98 21.63 2.82
C PRO A 579 5.49 21.29 2.65
N ASN A 580 4.62 21.95 3.40
CA ASN A 580 3.19 21.73 3.34
C ASN A 580 2.56 22.49 2.15
N PRO A 581 2.14 21.80 1.07
CA PRO A 581 1.60 22.47 -0.12
C PRO A 581 0.22 23.10 0.11
N ILE A 582 -0.48 22.71 1.18
CA ILE A 582 -1.79 23.29 1.55
C ILE A 582 -1.61 24.77 1.95
N ILE A 583 -0.45 25.15 2.50
CA ILE A 583 -0.17 26.53 2.91
C ILE A 583 0.24 27.39 1.72
N SER A 584 1.13 26.88 0.87
CA SER A 584 1.65 27.62 -0.29
C SER A 584 0.59 27.89 -1.37
N SER A 585 -0.55 27.20 -1.31
CA SER A 585 -1.69 27.33 -2.24
C SER A 585 -2.57 28.58 -2.02
N GLU A 586 -2.16 29.50 -1.15
CA GLU A 586 -2.83 30.79 -0.99
C GLU A 586 -2.82 31.57 -2.32
N VAL A 587 -3.96 31.59 -3.00
CA VAL A 587 -4.17 32.46 -4.15
C VAL A 587 -4.54 33.82 -3.58
N LYS A 588 -3.63 34.79 -3.69
CA LYS A 588 -4.00 36.20 -3.56
C LYS A 588 -5.04 36.48 -4.64
N VAL A 589 -6.32 36.53 -4.26
CA VAL A 589 -7.39 37.01 -5.12
C VAL A 589 -6.99 38.42 -5.56
N LYS A 590 -6.71 38.58 -6.85
CA LYS A 590 -6.60 39.90 -7.47
C LYS A 590 -7.98 40.36 -7.91
#